data_AF-A0AA35SM50-F1
#
_entry.id   AF-A0AA35SM50-F1
#
_cell.length_a   1.000
_cell.length_b   1.000
_cell.length_c   1.000
_cell.angle_alpha   90.00
_cell.angle_beta   90.00
_cell.angle_gamma   90.00
#
_symmetry.space_group_name_H-M   'P 1'
#
loop_
_entity.id
_entity.type
_entity.pdbx_description
1 polymer ?
#
loop_
_entity_poly.entity_id
_entity_poly.type
_entity_poly.pdbx_seq_one_letter_code
_entity_poly.pdbx_strand_id
1 'polypeptide(L)'
;MADPSNPFAAIFSTPEAVERQVSSAEQQRRDVGRVLRRVFLISPTVSDSPGRVESRASRPRYVLALPGVGRDLQRSGTSTSDLDLDSLAKGVAERLQMDDPLASLVRCQHGRSSGLYSEARAVETCNLTYLAHSYTRACQEEASDSKMDVVVHSHVLEECKRVVVEMCGGVLMQMAHYERFVAIFIQSIRQPDDEAVPVEFFYRIAEVYQSDPQKLKRLFEPPLGTVTSAVPPLSYSSQTLHYSVAVLGVYGGNPVLGKVMVNSMYWTPQGPNCNGKSFEMETVLGWVLRPSSVPNFPHKPSEHFPLDTTLLRRDVVEDIRFSVQADQDAHIDQIHKVVFRLLRAGQEIKSAVIRWLVQCLEANKDRGKMMARMQPVMDTSTSTCASDGFSSISAGSC
;
A
#
# COMPACT_ATOMS: atom_id res chain seq x y z
N MET A 1 -28.75 -11.01 39.13
CA MET A 1 -27.84 -10.27 38.21
C MET A 1 -27.19 -9.18 39.04
N ALA A 2 -25.89 -9.28 39.28
CA ALA A 2 -25.16 -8.32 40.11
C ALA A 2 -24.64 -7.16 39.24
N ASP A 3 -24.76 -5.95 39.77
CA ASP A 3 -24.38 -4.69 39.14
C ASP A 3 -22.85 -4.62 38.93
N PRO A 4 -22.35 -4.39 37.69
CA PRO A 4 -20.92 -4.32 37.39
C PRO A 4 -20.20 -3.12 38.03
N SER A 5 -20.93 -2.19 38.66
CA SER A 5 -20.37 -1.03 39.35
C SER A 5 -20.12 -1.23 40.85
N ASN A 6 -20.44 -2.40 41.42
CA ASN A 6 -20.30 -2.67 42.86
C ASN A 6 -18.88 -3.21 43.21
N PRO A 7 -18.02 -2.42 43.89
CA PRO A 7 -16.67 -2.86 44.27
C PRO A 7 -16.65 -3.99 45.31
N PHE A 8 -17.79 -4.33 45.92
CA PHE A 8 -17.92 -5.42 46.87
C PHE A 8 -18.43 -6.73 46.25
N ALA A 9 -18.79 -6.75 44.96
CA ALA A 9 -19.27 -7.97 44.29
C ALA A 9 -18.23 -9.12 44.33
N ALA A 10 -16.94 -8.79 44.35
CA ALA A 10 -15.85 -9.75 44.49
C ALA A 10 -15.79 -10.40 45.89
N ILE A 11 -16.23 -9.72 46.95
CA ILE A 11 -16.18 -10.23 48.34
C ILE A 11 -17.30 -11.24 48.61
N PHE A 12 -18.41 -11.15 47.87
CA PHE A 12 -19.55 -12.08 47.96
C PHE A 12 -19.58 -13.13 46.85
N SER A 13 -18.52 -13.21 46.04
CA SER A 13 -18.40 -14.23 45.01
C SER A 13 -18.06 -15.58 45.65
N THR A 14 -18.79 -16.63 45.29
CA THR A 14 -18.46 -17.99 45.76
C THR A 14 -17.07 -18.39 45.22
N PRO A 15 -16.32 -19.26 45.92
CA PRO A 15 -15.03 -19.76 45.44
C PRO A 15 -15.09 -20.28 44.00
N GLU A 16 -16.19 -20.95 43.64
CA GLU A 16 -16.46 -21.43 42.27
C GLU A 16 -16.66 -20.31 41.25
N ALA A 17 -17.26 -19.17 41.64
CA ALA A 17 -17.45 -18.03 40.74
C ALA A 17 -16.12 -17.31 40.46
N VAL A 18 -15.26 -17.19 41.49
CA VAL A 18 -13.90 -16.66 41.35
C VAL A 18 -13.06 -17.58 40.47
N GLU A 19 -13.12 -18.90 40.69
CA GLU A 19 -12.36 -19.88 39.90
C GLU A 19 -12.78 -19.89 38.43
N ARG A 20 -14.08 -19.75 38.12
CA ARG A 20 -14.59 -19.60 36.75
C ARG A 20 -14.12 -18.30 36.09
N GLN A 21 -14.08 -17.19 36.83
CA GLN A 21 -13.59 -15.91 36.31
C GLN A 21 -12.08 -15.96 36.03
N VAL A 22 -11.29 -16.55 36.93
CA VAL A 22 -9.84 -16.74 36.74
C VAL A 22 -9.57 -17.65 35.54
N SER A 23 -10.29 -18.77 35.41
CA SER A 23 -10.15 -19.67 34.27
C SER A 23 -10.54 -19.00 32.94
N SER A 24 -11.55 -18.12 32.94
CA SER A 24 -11.97 -17.36 31.77
C SER A 24 -10.91 -16.33 31.35
N ALA A 25 -10.36 -15.60 32.32
CA ALA A 25 -9.31 -14.61 32.08
C ALA A 25 -8.00 -15.25 31.59
N GLU A 26 -7.60 -16.39 32.15
CA GLU A 26 -6.45 -17.16 31.67
C GLU A 26 -6.65 -17.67 30.24
N GLN A 27 -7.86 -18.16 29.92
CA GLN A 27 -8.18 -18.61 28.57
C GLN A 27 -8.08 -17.45 27.58
N GLN A 28 -8.66 -16.29 27.91
CA GLN A 28 -8.56 -15.09 27.08
C GLN A 28 -7.10 -14.64 26.88
N ARG A 29 -6.28 -14.64 27.93
CA ARG A 29 -4.83 -14.32 27.82
C ARG A 29 -4.10 -15.26 26.87
N ARG A 30 -4.38 -16.57 26.94
CA ARG A 30 -3.82 -17.55 25.99
C ARG A 30 -4.30 -17.28 24.57
N ASP A 31 -5.57 -16.93 24.38
CA ASP A 31 -6.13 -16.63 23.07
C ASP A 31 -5.46 -15.41 22.43
N VAL A 32 -5.23 -14.35 23.21
CA VAL A 32 -4.44 -13.18 22.82
C VAL A 32 -3.04 -13.61 22.39
N GLY A 33 -2.31 -14.34 23.23
CA GLY A 33 -0.94 -14.78 22.92
C GLY A 33 -0.86 -15.63 21.65
N ARG A 34 -1.88 -16.42 21.35
CA ARG A 34 -1.98 -17.18 20.09
C ARG A 34 -2.14 -16.28 18.88
N VAL A 35 -2.96 -15.23 18.95
CA VAL A 35 -3.11 -14.23 17.88
C VAL A 35 -1.77 -13.52 17.67
N LEU A 36 -1.14 -13.02 18.73
CA LEU A 36 0.15 -12.32 18.65
C LEU A 36 1.23 -13.21 18.00
N ARG A 37 1.31 -14.48 18.40
CA ARG A 37 2.24 -15.44 17.80
C ARG A 37 2.00 -15.65 16.30
N ARG A 38 0.74 -15.66 15.83
CA ARG A 38 0.42 -15.80 14.41
C ARG A 38 0.76 -14.54 13.61
N VAL A 39 0.46 -13.37 14.15
CA VAL A 39 0.71 -12.09 13.49
C VAL A 39 2.20 -11.80 13.37
N PHE A 40 2.98 -12.07 14.42
CA PHE A 40 4.39 -11.67 14.50
C PHE A 40 5.37 -12.84 14.32
N LEU A 41 4.94 -14.10 14.39
CA LEU A 41 5.82 -15.27 14.32
C LEU A 41 6.93 -15.24 15.38
N ILE A 42 6.59 -14.79 16.59
CA ILE A 42 7.51 -14.70 17.75
C ILE A 42 6.94 -15.45 18.96
N SER A 43 7.83 -15.88 19.86
CA SER A 43 7.47 -16.56 21.11
C SER A 43 8.48 -16.20 22.21
N PRO A 44 8.05 -15.88 23.44
CA PRO A 44 8.97 -15.62 24.56
C PRO A 44 9.76 -16.84 25.03
N THR A 45 9.27 -18.05 24.71
CA THR A 45 9.87 -19.31 25.18
C THR A 45 10.22 -20.24 24.03
N VAL A 46 11.25 -21.05 24.25
CA VAL A 46 11.77 -22.06 23.30
C VAL A 46 10.97 -23.37 23.36
N SER A 47 10.20 -23.58 24.45
CA SER A 47 9.50 -24.84 24.70
C SER A 47 8.16 -24.90 23.97
N ASP A 48 8.03 -25.87 23.07
CA ASP A 48 6.76 -26.33 22.49
C ASP A 48 6.04 -27.16 23.56
N SER A 49 5.59 -26.53 24.65
CA SER A 49 4.91 -27.25 25.73
C SER A 49 3.57 -27.80 25.21
N PRO A 50 3.29 -29.11 25.38
CA PRO A 50 2.10 -29.77 24.84
C PRO A 50 0.87 -29.48 25.73
N GLY A 51 0.60 -28.20 25.96
CA GLY A 51 -0.56 -27.74 26.71
C GLY A 51 -1.80 -27.66 25.82
N ARG A 52 -2.53 -28.78 25.71
CA ARG A 52 -3.82 -28.95 25.00
C ARG A 52 -3.80 -28.88 23.47
N VAL A 53 -4.67 -29.71 22.91
CA VAL A 53 -4.96 -29.87 21.47
C VAL A 53 -5.55 -28.56 20.94
N GLU A 54 -4.69 -27.63 20.54
CA GLU A 54 -5.10 -26.69 19.51
C GLU A 54 -5.50 -27.49 18.26
N SER A 55 -6.46 -26.96 17.49
CA SER A 55 -6.62 -27.44 16.12
C SER A 55 -5.26 -27.29 15.45
N ARG A 56 -4.62 -28.42 15.15
CA ARG A 56 -3.27 -28.51 14.55
C ARG A 56 -3.13 -27.64 13.29
N ALA A 57 -4.24 -27.22 12.70
CA ALA A 57 -4.30 -26.35 11.54
C ALA A 57 -4.14 -24.83 11.83
N SER A 58 -4.05 -24.37 13.08
CA SER A 58 -4.02 -22.92 13.42
C SER A 58 -2.64 -22.38 13.84
N ARG A 59 -1.69 -23.24 14.25
CA ARG A 59 -0.37 -22.77 14.72
C ARG A 59 0.60 -22.45 13.58
N PRO A 60 1.45 -21.42 13.68
CA PRO A 60 2.57 -21.24 12.77
C PRO A 60 3.62 -22.33 13.03
N ARG A 61 4.22 -22.88 11.98
CA ARG A 61 5.29 -23.90 12.09
C ARG A 61 6.62 -23.32 12.55
N TYR A 62 6.84 -22.04 12.25
CA TYR A 62 8.09 -21.35 12.43
C TYR A 62 7.84 -20.10 13.26
N VAL A 63 8.51 -20.01 14.41
CA VAL A 63 8.48 -18.84 15.29
C VAL A 63 9.88 -18.54 15.81
N LEU A 64 10.13 -17.28 16.16
CA LEU A 64 11.40 -16.86 16.73
C LEU A 64 11.31 -16.75 18.24
N ALA A 65 12.26 -17.37 18.94
CA ALA A 65 12.39 -17.24 20.38
C ALA A 65 12.90 -15.85 20.76
N LEU A 66 12.26 -15.21 21.74
CA LEU A 66 12.62 -13.91 22.29
C LEU A 66 13.19 -14.08 23.70
N PRO A 67 14.48 -14.42 23.85
CA PRO A 67 15.08 -14.70 25.15
C PRO A 67 15.10 -13.50 26.10
N GLY A 68 15.14 -12.26 25.60
CA GLY A 68 15.07 -11.06 26.41
C GLY A 68 13.71 -10.92 27.10
N VAL A 69 12.64 -10.86 26.30
CA VAL A 69 11.25 -10.81 26.76
C VAL A 69 10.91 -12.02 27.63
N GLY A 70 11.37 -13.22 27.26
CA GLY A 70 11.17 -14.44 28.02
C GLY A 70 11.73 -14.35 29.45
N ARG A 71 12.93 -13.81 29.63
CA ARG A 71 13.52 -13.60 30.97
C ARG A 71 12.76 -12.57 31.79
N ASP A 72 12.24 -11.53 31.16
CA ASP A 72 11.52 -10.48 31.88
C ASP A 72 10.14 -10.94 32.35
N LEU A 73 9.44 -11.76 31.56
CA LEU A 73 8.20 -12.41 31.95
C LEU A 73 8.38 -13.42 33.09
N GLN A 74 9.53 -14.12 33.13
CA GLN A 74 9.87 -15.01 34.25
C GLN A 74 10.11 -14.22 35.54
N ARG A 75 10.74 -13.03 35.45
CA ARG A 75 11.02 -12.16 36.60
C ARG A 75 9.77 -11.51 37.17
N SER A 76 8.77 -11.19 36.35
CA SER A 76 7.50 -10.62 36.81
C SER A 76 6.58 -11.65 37.48
N GLY A 77 6.97 -12.92 37.57
CA GLY A 77 6.15 -13.97 38.18
C GLY A 77 4.89 -14.31 37.37
N THR A 78 4.77 -13.79 36.15
CA THR A 78 3.71 -14.15 35.21
C THR A 78 3.94 -15.58 34.75
N SER A 79 3.05 -16.48 35.16
CA SER A 79 3.06 -17.91 34.82
C SER A 79 2.77 -18.20 33.34
N THR A 80 2.52 -17.18 32.53
CA THR A 80 2.19 -17.32 31.11
C THR A 80 3.46 -17.35 30.26
N SER A 81 3.67 -18.48 29.58
CA SER A 81 4.74 -18.67 28.58
C SER A 81 4.49 -17.91 27.25
N ASP A 82 3.38 -17.16 27.17
CA ASP A 82 2.90 -16.49 25.97
C ASP A 82 3.03 -14.97 26.08
N LEU A 83 3.16 -14.32 24.92
CA LEU A 83 3.21 -12.87 24.77
C LEU A 83 1.82 -12.27 25.08
N ASP A 84 1.78 -11.10 25.69
CA ASP A 84 0.56 -10.32 25.92
C ASP A 84 0.66 -8.93 25.26
N LEU A 85 -0.41 -8.14 25.34
CA LEU A 85 -0.45 -6.80 24.73
C LEU A 85 0.56 -5.84 25.38
N ASP A 86 0.77 -5.94 26.69
CA ASP A 86 1.68 -5.06 27.43
C ASP A 86 3.15 -5.30 27.05
N SER A 87 3.51 -6.55 26.74
CA SER A 87 4.86 -6.93 26.29
C SER A 87 5.04 -6.91 24.77
N LEU A 88 3.98 -6.68 24.00
CA LEU A 88 4.00 -6.79 22.53
C LEU A 88 5.04 -5.88 21.88
N ALA A 89 5.00 -4.57 22.18
CA ALA A 89 5.91 -3.60 21.59
C ALA A 89 7.39 -3.96 21.88
N LYS A 90 7.67 -4.45 23.08
CA LYS A 90 9.01 -4.91 23.47
C LYS A 90 9.42 -6.17 22.71
N GLY A 91 8.51 -7.13 22.53
CA GLY A 91 8.77 -8.35 21.76
C GLY A 91 9.06 -8.06 20.29
N VAL A 92 8.30 -7.15 19.68
CA VAL A 92 8.56 -6.69 18.32
C VAL A 92 9.90 -5.95 18.24
N ALA A 93 10.22 -5.07 19.20
CA ALA A 93 11.50 -4.37 19.22
C ALA A 93 12.69 -5.32 19.33
N GLU A 94 12.63 -6.33 20.20
CA GLU A 94 13.67 -7.37 20.30
C GLU A 94 13.84 -8.11 18.97
N ARG A 95 12.74 -8.47 18.31
CA ARG A 95 12.76 -9.10 16.99
C ARG A 95 13.41 -8.24 15.90
N LEU A 96 13.20 -6.92 15.92
CA LEU A 96 13.79 -5.99 14.95
C LEU A 96 15.29 -5.73 15.20
N GLN A 97 15.79 -6.07 16.39
CA GLN A 97 17.20 -5.91 16.79
C GLN A 97 18.02 -7.20 16.59
N MET A 98 17.41 -8.28 16.10
CA MET A 98 18.11 -9.54 15.84
C MET A 98 18.99 -9.43 14.59
N ASP A 99 20.30 -9.60 14.75
CA ASP A 99 21.25 -9.65 13.64
C ASP A 99 21.08 -10.93 12.80
N ASP A 100 20.87 -12.07 13.46
CA ASP A 100 20.61 -13.37 12.82
C ASP A 100 19.31 -13.98 13.38
N PRO A 101 18.16 -13.72 12.71
CA PRO A 101 16.89 -14.34 13.09
C PRO A 101 16.92 -15.88 13.01
N LEU A 102 17.72 -16.47 12.12
CA LEU A 102 17.73 -17.92 11.92
C LEU A 102 18.27 -18.66 13.16
N ALA A 103 19.24 -18.07 13.86
CA ALA A 103 19.78 -18.62 15.10
C ALA A 103 18.75 -18.75 16.23
N SER A 104 17.67 -17.95 16.17
CA SER A 104 16.60 -17.97 17.18
C SER A 104 15.35 -18.72 16.70
N LEU A 105 15.43 -19.42 15.57
CA LEU A 105 14.31 -20.12 14.96
C LEU A 105 13.92 -21.38 15.75
N VAL A 106 12.64 -21.45 16.11
CA VAL A 106 12.01 -22.61 16.73
C VAL A 106 11.04 -23.22 15.73
N ARG A 107 11.18 -24.53 15.50
CA ARG A 107 10.32 -25.30 14.61
C ARG A 107 9.29 -26.09 15.43
N CYS A 108 8.03 -25.69 15.33
CA CYS A 108 6.91 -26.41 15.93
C CYS A 108 6.57 -27.66 15.10
N GLN A 109 6.34 -28.79 15.76
CA GLN A 109 6.20 -30.09 15.06
C GLN A 109 4.94 -30.19 14.17
N HIS A 110 3.89 -29.43 14.50
CA HIS A 110 2.56 -29.56 13.88
C HIS A 110 1.93 -28.22 13.44
N GLY A 111 2.73 -27.28 12.92
CA GLY A 111 2.22 -25.99 12.45
C GLY A 111 2.07 -25.87 10.92
N ARG A 112 1.35 -24.83 10.48
CA ARG A 112 1.23 -24.39 9.08
C ARG A 112 2.56 -23.81 8.58
N SER A 113 2.98 -24.17 7.38
CA SER A 113 4.21 -23.66 6.75
C SER A 113 4.01 -23.03 5.37
N SER A 114 2.76 -22.83 4.93
CA SER A 114 2.46 -22.24 3.61
C SER A 114 2.31 -20.72 3.69
N GLY A 115 2.76 -20.03 2.63
CA GLY A 115 2.56 -18.60 2.42
C GLY A 115 3.17 -17.72 3.52
N LEU A 116 2.32 -16.89 4.16
CA LEU A 116 2.71 -15.92 5.19
C LEU A 116 3.28 -16.53 6.49
N TYR A 117 3.14 -17.84 6.70
CA TYR A 117 3.66 -18.57 7.87
C TYR A 117 4.88 -19.45 7.54
N SER A 118 5.52 -19.22 6.40
CA SER A 118 6.72 -19.96 5.98
C SER A 118 7.97 -19.57 6.78
N GLU A 119 8.97 -20.43 6.74
CA GLU A 119 10.28 -20.22 7.38
C GLU A 119 10.91 -18.90 6.93
N ALA A 120 10.89 -18.62 5.62
CA ALA A 120 11.42 -17.39 5.02
C ALA A 120 10.78 -16.12 5.61
N ARG A 121 9.49 -16.16 5.95
CA ARG A 121 8.78 -15.02 6.56
C ARG A 121 9.11 -14.87 8.04
N ALA A 122 9.36 -15.97 8.75
CA ALA A 122 9.80 -15.93 10.14
C ALA A 122 11.21 -15.32 10.25
N VAL A 123 12.15 -15.79 9.42
CA VAL A 123 13.56 -15.35 9.45
C VAL A 123 13.87 -14.12 8.59
N GLU A 124 12.85 -13.37 8.15
CA GLU A 124 13.01 -12.16 7.34
C GLU A 124 13.98 -11.16 7.99
N THR A 125 15.05 -10.81 7.28
CA THR A 125 16.10 -9.93 7.80
C THR A 125 15.79 -8.45 7.54
N CYS A 126 14.95 -8.16 6.55
CA CYS A 126 14.52 -6.79 6.29
C CYS A 126 13.39 -6.40 7.23
N ASN A 127 13.69 -5.55 8.21
CA ASN A 127 12.74 -5.03 9.20
C ASN A 127 11.44 -4.47 8.59
N LEU A 128 11.53 -3.66 7.53
CA LEU A 128 10.34 -3.13 6.85
C LEU A 128 9.48 -4.23 6.23
N THR A 129 10.12 -5.22 5.59
CA THR A 129 9.42 -6.33 4.97
C THR A 129 8.76 -7.22 6.02
N TYR A 130 9.44 -7.49 7.13
CA TYR A 130 8.87 -8.22 8.27
C TYR A 130 7.65 -7.51 8.86
N LEU A 131 7.73 -6.19 9.06
CA LEU A 131 6.63 -5.38 9.59
C LEU A 131 5.44 -5.36 8.62
N ALA A 132 5.69 -5.16 7.32
CA ALA A 132 4.66 -5.19 6.31
C ALA A 132 3.93 -6.55 6.25
N HIS A 133 4.66 -7.67 6.29
CA HIS A 133 4.03 -8.99 6.37
C HIS A 133 3.29 -9.24 7.69
N SER A 134 3.76 -8.65 8.79
CA SER A 134 3.04 -8.73 10.08
C SER A 134 1.71 -7.98 9.99
N TYR A 135 1.68 -6.82 9.33
CA TYR A 135 0.43 -6.11 9.03
C TYR A 135 -0.51 -6.96 8.17
N THR A 136 0.00 -7.56 7.08
CA THR A 136 -0.81 -8.44 6.22
C THR A 136 -1.40 -9.61 7.01
N ARG A 137 -0.62 -10.26 7.88
CA ARG A 137 -1.11 -11.33 8.75
C ARG A 137 -2.20 -10.84 9.71
N ALA A 138 -2.07 -9.65 10.29
CA ALA A 138 -3.12 -9.08 11.14
C ALA A 138 -4.44 -8.86 10.37
N CYS A 139 -4.39 -8.39 9.12
CA CYS A 139 -5.57 -8.25 8.26
C CYS A 139 -6.18 -9.60 7.86
N GLN A 140 -5.36 -10.63 7.60
CA GLN A 140 -5.87 -11.97 7.29
C GLN A 140 -6.52 -12.65 8.51
N GLU A 141 -5.95 -12.44 9.70
CA GLU A 141 -6.56 -12.90 10.95
C GLU A 141 -7.91 -12.21 11.19
N GLU A 142 -8.05 -10.93 10.85
CA GLU A 142 -9.32 -10.20 10.93
C GLU A 142 -10.41 -10.79 10.02
N ALA A 143 -10.02 -11.21 8.82
CA ALA A 143 -10.92 -11.86 7.87
C ALA A 143 -11.24 -13.33 8.21
N SER A 144 -10.53 -13.91 9.18
CA SER A 144 -10.69 -15.31 9.58
C SER A 144 -11.75 -15.47 10.68
N ASP A 145 -12.51 -16.56 10.63
CA ASP A 145 -13.48 -16.90 11.68
C ASP A 145 -12.75 -17.20 13.01
N SER A 146 -12.80 -16.23 13.92
CA SER A 146 -12.19 -16.34 15.24
C SER A 146 -13.15 -16.97 16.25
N LYS A 147 -12.64 -17.89 17.05
CA LYS A 147 -13.37 -18.44 18.20
C LYS A 147 -13.33 -17.53 19.43
N MET A 148 -12.52 -16.49 19.37
CA MET A 148 -12.41 -15.49 20.42
C MET A 148 -13.60 -14.52 20.34
N ASP A 149 -13.94 -13.90 21.46
CA ASP A 149 -14.90 -12.80 21.49
C ASP A 149 -14.54 -11.74 20.43
N VAL A 150 -15.53 -11.31 19.65
CA VAL A 150 -15.34 -10.44 18.48
C VAL A 150 -14.74 -9.09 18.89
N VAL A 151 -15.15 -8.54 20.03
CA VAL A 151 -14.67 -7.24 20.51
C VAL A 151 -13.22 -7.36 20.97
N VAL A 152 -12.90 -8.42 21.72
CA VAL A 152 -11.52 -8.70 22.16
C VAL A 152 -10.62 -8.95 20.95
N HIS A 153 -11.09 -9.71 19.96
CA HIS A 153 -10.33 -10.02 18.74
C HIS A 153 -10.02 -8.78 17.92
N SER A 154 -11.02 -7.93 17.67
CA SER A 154 -10.83 -6.67 16.96
C SER A 154 -9.84 -5.76 17.70
N HIS A 155 -9.96 -5.63 19.03
CA HIS A 155 -9.03 -4.83 19.84
C HIS A 155 -7.58 -5.33 19.73
N VAL A 156 -7.36 -6.64 19.86
CA VAL A 156 -6.02 -7.24 19.75
C VAL A 156 -5.41 -6.97 18.37
N LEU A 157 -6.18 -7.13 17.29
CA LEU A 157 -5.68 -6.93 15.94
C LEU A 157 -5.41 -5.45 15.62
N GLU A 158 -6.25 -4.53 16.09
CA GLU A 158 -5.97 -3.09 15.98
C GLU A 158 -4.70 -2.71 16.74
N GLU A 159 -4.48 -3.28 17.92
CA GLU A 159 -3.25 -3.06 18.68
C GLU A 159 -2.02 -3.62 17.96
N CYS A 160 -2.13 -4.78 17.32
CA CYS A 160 -1.09 -5.32 16.46
C CYS A 160 -0.75 -4.37 15.31
N LYS A 161 -1.78 -3.89 14.58
CA LYS A 161 -1.61 -2.95 13.47
C LYS A 161 -0.97 -1.65 13.94
N ARG A 162 -1.38 -1.12 15.10
CA ARG A 162 -0.81 0.08 15.72
C ARG A 162 0.69 -0.08 16.00
N VAL A 163 1.08 -1.15 16.70
CA VAL A 163 2.50 -1.43 17.01
C VAL A 163 3.31 -1.58 15.73
N VAL A 164 2.79 -2.29 14.72
CA VAL A 164 3.47 -2.44 13.43
C VAL A 164 3.72 -1.09 12.75
N VAL A 165 2.70 -0.22 12.69
CA VAL A 165 2.81 1.09 12.05
C VAL A 165 3.79 2.00 12.81
N GLU A 166 3.75 2.01 14.15
CA GLU A 166 4.67 2.80 14.98
C GLU A 166 6.13 2.34 14.82
N MET A 167 6.38 1.03 14.88
CA MET A 167 7.71 0.47 14.70
C MET A 167 8.22 0.69 13.26
N CYS A 168 7.34 0.58 12.26
CA CYS A 168 7.67 0.91 10.88
C CYS A 168 8.12 2.36 10.78
N GLY A 169 7.41 3.27 11.44
CA GLY A 169 7.82 4.65 11.55
C GLY A 169 9.23 4.81 12.14
N GLY A 170 9.52 4.15 13.26
CA GLY A 170 10.85 4.14 13.86
C GLY A 170 11.95 3.67 12.91
N VAL A 171 11.72 2.59 12.17
CA VAL A 171 12.65 2.05 11.17
C VAL A 171 12.83 3.03 10.00
N LEU A 172 11.75 3.64 9.50
CA LEU A 172 11.79 4.58 8.38
C LEU A 172 12.52 5.90 8.70
N MET A 173 12.66 6.26 9.98
CA MET A 173 13.46 7.41 10.39
C MET A 173 14.96 7.17 10.26
N GLN A 174 15.38 5.91 10.14
CA GLN A 174 16.77 5.57 9.85
C GLN A 174 16.97 5.64 8.33
N MET A 175 17.88 6.52 7.88
CA MET A 175 17.97 7.02 6.50
C MET A 175 18.08 5.95 5.39
N ALA A 176 18.45 4.71 5.73
CA ALA A 176 18.84 3.65 4.81
C ALA A 176 17.67 2.85 4.19
N HIS A 177 16.41 3.12 4.57
CA HIS A 177 15.31 2.21 4.26
C HIS A 177 14.23 2.74 3.30
N TYR A 178 14.37 3.97 2.78
CA TYR A 178 13.38 4.57 1.89
C TYR A 178 13.19 3.82 0.57
N GLU A 179 14.28 3.35 -0.05
CA GLU A 179 14.20 2.59 -1.31
C GLU A 179 13.40 1.29 -1.13
N ARG A 180 13.60 0.63 0.01
CA ARG A 180 12.87 -0.60 0.33
C ARG A 180 11.40 -0.32 0.62
N PHE A 181 11.08 0.78 1.30
CA PHE A 181 9.70 1.22 1.49
C PHE A 181 8.99 1.45 0.15
N VAL A 182 9.65 2.18 -0.77
CA VAL A 182 9.14 2.38 -2.13
C VAL A 182 8.92 1.03 -2.80
N ALA A 183 9.91 0.12 -2.80
CA ALA A 183 9.76 -1.20 -3.41
C ALA A 183 8.55 -1.98 -2.87
N ILE A 184 8.32 -1.98 -1.55
CA ILE A 184 7.16 -2.62 -0.93
C ILE A 184 5.86 -1.95 -1.39
N PHE A 185 5.80 -0.61 -1.40
CA PHE A 185 4.65 0.15 -1.91
C PHE A 185 4.33 -0.20 -3.36
N ILE A 186 5.35 -0.20 -4.23
CA ILE A 186 5.22 -0.56 -5.65
C ILE A 186 4.69 -1.98 -5.81
N GLN A 187 5.29 -2.94 -5.09
CA GLN A 187 4.91 -4.35 -5.16
C GLN A 187 3.45 -4.56 -4.74
N SER A 188 3.01 -3.89 -3.68
CA SER A 188 1.65 -3.97 -3.14
C SER A 188 0.58 -3.55 -4.15
N ILE A 189 0.93 -2.65 -5.08
CA ILE A 189 0.04 -2.17 -6.12
C ILE A 189 0.10 -3.05 -7.37
N ARG A 190 1.27 -3.63 -7.69
CA ARG A 190 1.47 -4.42 -8.92
C ARG A 190 0.85 -5.81 -8.87
N GLN A 191 0.79 -6.43 -7.69
CA GLN A 191 0.35 -7.80 -7.52
C GLN A 191 -0.66 -7.85 -6.38
N PRO A 192 -1.97 -7.72 -6.65
CA PRO A 192 -3.00 -7.97 -5.64
C PRO A 192 -3.15 -9.49 -5.45
N ASP A 193 -2.11 -10.12 -4.92
CA ASP A 193 -2.15 -11.50 -4.44
C ASP A 193 -2.64 -11.47 -2.97
N ASP A 194 -3.14 -12.58 -2.43
CA ASP A 194 -3.58 -12.68 -1.03
C ASP A 194 -2.45 -12.32 -0.01
N GLU A 195 -1.19 -12.35 -0.45
CA GLU A 195 -0.01 -11.98 0.34
C GLU A 195 0.44 -10.52 0.17
N ALA A 196 -0.20 -9.74 -0.71
CA ALA A 196 0.14 -8.34 -0.93
C ALA A 196 -0.08 -7.51 0.34
N VAL A 197 0.73 -6.48 0.52
CA VAL A 197 0.55 -5.59 1.67
C VAL A 197 -0.68 -4.71 1.40
N PRO A 198 -1.68 -4.71 2.30
CA PRO A 198 -2.87 -3.90 2.10
C PRO A 198 -2.53 -2.42 1.96
N VAL A 199 -3.20 -1.72 1.04
CA VAL A 199 -2.97 -0.27 0.82
C VAL A 199 -3.19 0.55 2.10
N GLU A 200 -4.09 0.09 2.98
CA GLU A 200 -4.36 0.73 4.27
C GLU A 200 -3.12 0.83 5.18
N PHE A 201 -2.15 -0.08 5.04
CA PHE A 201 -0.87 0.02 5.74
C PHE A 201 -0.18 1.36 5.46
N PHE A 202 -0.17 1.79 4.20
CA PHE A 202 0.47 3.03 3.79
C PHE A 202 -0.34 4.25 4.21
N TYR A 203 -1.67 4.16 4.22
CA TYR A 203 -2.54 5.22 4.73
C TYR A 203 -2.29 5.48 6.22
N ARG A 204 -2.20 4.42 7.03
CA ARG A 204 -1.92 4.56 8.46
C ARG A 204 -0.53 5.11 8.73
N ILE A 205 0.48 4.73 7.95
CA ILE A 205 1.81 5.34 8.03
C ILE A 205 1.74 6.83 7.69
N ALA A 206 1.01 7.20 6.62
CA ALA A 206 0.84 8.60 6.24
C ALA A 206 0.18 9.43 7.35
N GLU A 207 -0.84 8.88 8.01
CA GLU A 207 -1.55 9.51 9.12
C GLU A 207 -0.66 9.74 10.35
N VAL A 208 0.27 8.81 10.65
CA VAL A 208 1.26 9.01 11.72
C VAL A 208 2.18 10.20 11.43
N TYR A 209 2.53 10.42 10.17
CA TYR A 209 3.43 11.50 9.75
C TYR A 209 2.73 12.76 9.25
N GLN A 210 1.40 12.85 9.36
CA GLN A 210 0.65 13.99 8.80
C GLN A 210 1.05 15.36 9.40
N SER A 211 1.55 15.36 10.64
CA SER A 211 2.02 16.55 11.35
C SER A 211 3.44 16.98 10.97
N ASP A 212 4.18 16.15 10.23
CA ASP A 212 5.54 16.42 9.74
C ASP A 212 5.59 16.31 8.20
N PRO A 213 5.21 17.40 7.48
CA PRO A 213 5.11 17.39 6.02
C PRO A 213 6.42 17.04 5.32
N GLN A 214 7.57 17.35 5.93
CA GLN A 214 8.88 17.08 5.35
C GLN A 214 9.18 15.57 5.35
N LYS A 215 8.92 14.87 6.46
CA LYS A 215 9.04 13.41 6.52
C LYS A 215 8.05 12.72 5.61
N LEU A 216 6.80 13.19 5.60
CA LEU A 216 5.75 12.64 4.76
C LEU A 216 6.11 12.78 3.27
N LYS A 217 6.56 13.97 2.85
CA LYS A 217 7.07 14.22 1.50
C LYS A 217 8.24 13.29 1.16
N ARG A 218 9.21 13.16 2.06
CA ARG A 218 10.36 12.27 1.84
C ARG A 218 9.98 10.80 1.63
N LEU A 219 8.94 10.32 2.32
CA LEU A 219 8.46 8.95 2.21
C LEU A 219 7.63 8.70 0.93
N PHE A 220 6.76 9.64 0.60
CA PHE A 220 5.71 9.45 -0.41
C PHE A 220 5.89 10.29 -1.68
N GLU A 221 6.91 11.13 -1.80
CA GLU A 221 7.26 11.73 -3.09
C GLU A 221 8.03 10.75 -4.01
N PRO A 222 8.96 9.90 -3.53
CA PRO A 222 9.69 8.99 -4.40
C PRO A 222 8.83 8.02 -5.22
N PRO A 223 7.74 7.41 -4.70
CA PRO A 223 6.84 6.61 -5.53
C PRO A 223 6.27 7.38 -6.72
N LEU A 224 5.97 8.68 -6.58
CA LEU A 224 5.52 9.54 -7.67
C LEU A 224 6.61 9.77 -8.71
N GLY A 225 7.87 9.90 -8.27
CA GLY A 225 9.03 9.96 -9.17
C GLY A 225 9.18 8.71 -10.03
N THR A 226 8.85 7.53 -9.50
CA THR A 226 8.87 6.29 -10.30
C THR A 226 7.82 6.27 -11.42
N VAL A 227 6.72 7.02 -11.24
CA VAL A 227 5.70 7.19 -12.28
C VAL A 227 6.22 8.08 -13.41
N THR A 228 6.78 9.24 -13.09
CA THR A 228 7.24 10.22 -14.09
C THR A 228 8.58 9.88 -14.74
N SER A 229 9.39 9.01 -14.13
CA SER A 229 10.68 8.57 -14.68
C SER A 229 10.59 7.37 -15.62
N ALA A 230 9.38 6.81 -15.82
CA ALA A 230 9.19 5.69 -16.74
C ALA A 230 9.54 6.11 -18.19
N VAL A 231 10.23 5.26 -18.94
CA VAL A 231 10.68 5.61 -20.30
C VAL A 231 9.58 5.25 -21.33
N PRO A 232 9.22 6.13 -22.28
CA PRO A 232 8.27 5.84 -23.35
C PRO A 232 8.72 4.68 -24.28
N PRO A 233 7.80 4.01 -25.00
CA PRO A 233 6.38 4.37 -25.17
C PRO A 233 5.43 3.76 -24.13
N LEU A 234 4.40 4.54 -23.76
CA LEU A 234 3.27 4.06 -22.97
C LEU A 234 2.11 3.75 -23.91
N SER A 235 1.89 2.46 -24.17
CA SER A 235 0.64 1.96 -24.77
C SER A 235 -0.44 1.76 -23.70
N TYR A 236 -1.71 1.76 -24.09
CA TYR A 236 -2.82 1.43 -23.19
C TYR A 236 -2.70 0.04 -22.56
N SER A 237 -2.07 -0.92 -23.26
CA SER A 237 -1.81 -2.27 -22.74
C SER A 237 -0.58 -2.36 -21.82
N SER A 238 0.12 -1.25 -21.59
CA SER A 238 1.35 -1.24 -20.81
C SER A 238 1.06 -1.46 -19.33
N GLN A 239 1.65 -2.51 -18.75
CA GLN A 239 1.62 -2.75 -17.31
C GLN A 239 2.14 -1.54 -16.51
N THR A 240 3.12 -0.81 -17.07
CA THR A 240 3.66 0.40 -16.46
C THR A 240 2.59 1.48 -16.35
N LEU A 241 1.75 1.66 -17.38
CA LEU A 241 0.66 2.64 -17.37
C LEU A 241 -0.40 2.28 -16.33
N HIS A 242 -0.87 1.02 -16.33
CA HIS A 242 -1.87 0.57 -15.36
C HIS A 242 -1.37 0.74 -13.91
N TYR A 243 -0.10 0.38 -13.67
CA TYR A 243 0.55 0.61 -12.39
C TYR A 243 0.61 2.10 -12.03
N SER A 244 1.01 2.98 -12.97
CA SER A 244 1.06 4.42 -12.75
C SER A 244 -0.30 4.99 -12.33
N VAL A 245 -1.38 4.58 -13.01
CA VAL A 245 -2.74 5.00 -12.66
C VAL A 245 -3.14 4.48 -11.28
N ALA A 246 -2.81 3.23 -10.96
CA ALA A 246 -3.11 2.63 -9.67
C ALA A 246 -2.38 3.37 -8.52
N VAL A 247 -1.11 3.77 -8.72
CA VAL A 247 -0.38 4.65 -7.78
C VAL A 247 -1.18 5.92 -7.53
N LEU A 248 -1.56 6.66 -8.57
CA LEU A 248 -2.35 7.90 -8.38
C LEU A 248 -3.70 7.63 -7.70
N GLY A 249 -4.30 6.47 -7.95
CA GLY A 249 -5.51 6.00 -7.28
C GLY A 249 -5.36 5.82 -5.76
N VAL A 250 -4.18 5.39 -5.29
CA VAL A 250 -3.82 5.32 -3.87
C VAL A 250 -3.68 6.72 -3.28
N TYR A 251 -2.97 7.64 -3.94
CA TYR A 251 -2.84 9.03 -3.47
C TYR A 251 -4.19 9.75 -3.41
N GLY A 252 -5.05 9.55 -4.41
CA GLY A 252 -6.40 10.12 -4.41
C GLY A 252 -7.31 9.51 -3.35
N GLY A 253 -7.06 8.28 -2.90
CA GLY A 253 -7.87 7.57 -1.91
C GLY A 253 -7.69 8.05 -0.47
N ASN A 254 -6.63 8.81 -0.17
CA ASN A 254 -6.33 9.30 1.18
C ASN A 254 -5.97 10.79 1.13
N PRO A 255 -6.67 11.68 1.87
CA PRO A 255 -6.40 13.13 1.85
C PRO A 255 -4.97 13.53 2.24
N VAL A 256 -4.33 12.80 3.15
CA VAL A 256 -2.95 13.09 3.59
C VAL A 256 -1.98 12.82 2.43
N LEU A 257 -2.11 11.68 1.75
CA LEU A 257 -1.32 11.39 0.55
C LEU A 257 -1.69 12.30 -0.63
N GLY A 258 -2.97 12.61 -0.82
CA GLY A 258 -3.41 13.56 -1.85
C GLY A 258 -2.73 14.92 -1.72
N LYS A 259 -2.52 15.41 -0.49
CA LYS A 259 -1.73 16.63 -0.22
C LYS A 259 -0.26 16.46 -0.60
N VAL A 260 0.35 15.32 -0.32
CA VAL A 260 1.74 15.03 -0.77
C VAL A 260 1.83 15.15 -2.28
N MET A 261 0.87 14.55 -3.00
CA MET A 261 0.89 14.55 -4.45
C MET A 261 0.77 15.95 -5.06
N VAL A 262 -0.20 16.75 -4.62
CA VAL A 262 -0.41 18.09 -5.19
C VAL A 262 0.68 19.10 -4.80
N ASN A 263 1.42 18.82 -3.72
CA ASN A 263 2.56 19.63 -3.27
C ASN A 263 3.91 19.05 -3.71
N SER A 264 3.91 17.96 -4.48
CA SER A 264 5.13 17.34 -5.02
C SER A 264 5.70 18.17 -6.18
N MET A 265 7.00 18.01 -6.43
CA MET A 265 7.64 18.64 -7.59
C MET A 265 7.14 18.10 -8.94
N TYR A 266 6.44 16.96 -8.93
CA TYR A 266 5.87 16.33 -10.11
C TYR A 266 4.42 16.76 -10.40
N TRP A 267 3.83 17.64 -9.59
CA TRP A 267 2.46 18.08 -9.83
C TRP A 267 2.35 19.09 -10.98
N THR A 268 3.23 20.09 -11.00
CA THR A 268 3.30 21.11 -12.04
C THR A 268 4.67 21.08 -12.72
N PRO A 269 4.78 21.51 -13.99
CA PRO A 269 6.08 21.58 -14.64
C PRO A 269 7.03 22.54 -13.93
N GLN A 270 8.32 22.26 -14.00
CA GLN A 270 9.35 23.03 -13.31
C GLN A 270 10.11 23.89 -14.30
N GLY A 271 10.26 25.19 -14.02
CA GLY A 271 11.10 26.09 -14.80
C GLY A 271 10.38 27.33 -15.38
N PRO A 272 11.12 28.21 -16.07
CA PRO A 272 10.60 29.51 -16.51
C PRO A 272 9.73 29.43 -17.78
N ASN A 273 9.84 28.36 -18.58
CA ASN A 273 9.20 28.23 -19.89
C ASN A 273 8.19 27.07 -19.93
N CYS A 274 7.29 27.01 -18.95
CA CYS A 274 6.24 25.99 -18.90
C CYS A 274 5.26 26.15 -20.07
N ASN A 275 5.19 25.13 -20.93
CA ASN A 275 4.28 25.08 -22.06
C ASN A 275 3.41 23.81 -22.00
N GLY A 276 2.48 23.64 -22.94
CA GLY A 276 1.58 22.48 -22.96
C GLY A 276 2.33 21.14 -22.97
N LYS A 277 3.45 21.06 -23.68
CA LYS A 277 4.31 19.87 -23.73
C LYS A 277 4.97 19.57 -22.38
N SER A 278 5.37 20.60 -21.64
CA SER A 278 5.88 20.42 -20.27
C SER A 278 4.81 19.86 -19.33
N PHE A 279 3.54 20.28 -19.46
CA PHE A 279 2.42 19.68 -18.71
C PHE A 279 2.27 18.18 -19.01
N GLU A 280 2.34 17.80 -20.28
CA GLU A 280 2.24 16.41 -20.72
C GLU A 280 3.42 15.54 -20.24
N MET A 281 4.64 16.08 -20.28
CA MET A 281 5.87 15.29 -20.11
C MET A 281 6.43 15.28 -18.68
N GLU A 282 6.23 16.34 -17.91
CA GLU A 282 6.90 16.53 -16.61
C GLU A 282 5.98 16.27 -15.41
N THR A 283 4.66 16.20 -15.63
CA THR A 283 3.70 16.08 -14.53
C THR A 283 3.12 14.68 -14.39
N VAL A 284 2.75 14.29 -13.16
CA VAL A 284 2.12 12.99 -12.86
C VAL A 284 0.80 12.80 -13.61
N LEU A 285 -0.02 13.85 -13.72
CA LEU A 285 -1.27 13.79 -14.49
C LEU A 285 -0.99 13.78 -15.98
N GLY A 286 -0.02 14.57 -16.43
CA GLY A 286 0.52 14.55 -17.79
C GLY A 286 0.84 13.14 -18.26
N TRP A 287 1.63 12.45 -17.46
CA TRP A 287 2.11 11.11 -17.75
C TRP A 287 1.00 10.09 -18.00
N VAL A 288 -0.06 10.10 -17.18
CA VAL A 288 -1.18 9.15 -17.33
C VAL A 288 -2.18 9.58 -18.40
N LEU A 289 -2.30 10.88 -18.69
CA LEU A 289 -3.20 11.42 -19.73
C LEU A 289 -2.58 11.36 -21.14
N ARG A 290 -1.28 11.13 -21.24
CA ARG A 290 -0.50 11.11 -22.49
C ARG A 290 -0.82 9.97 -23.47
N PRO A 291 -1.05 8.71 -23.05
CA PRO A 291 -1.25 7.59 -23.97
C PRO A 291 -2.39 7.87 -24.95
N SER A 292 -2.16 7.60 -26.23
CA SER A 292 -3.10 7.89 -27.31
C SER A 292 -3.21 6.73 -28.29
N SER A 293 -4.41 6.51 -28.80
CA SER A 293 -4.65 5.67 -29.98
C SER A 293 -4.21 6.34 -31.28
N VAL A 294 -3.95 7.67 -31.25
CA VAL A 294 -3.51 8.48 -32.39
C VAL A 294 -1.97 8.50 -32.45
N PRO A 295 -1.36 8.31 -33.64
CA PRO A 295 0.10 8.39 -33.78
C PRO A 295 0.61 9.77 -33.37
N ASN A 296 1.68 9.79 -32.56
CA ASN A 296 2.39 11.03 -32.22
C ASN A 296 3.08 11.70 -33.42
N PHE A 297 3.31 10.93 -34.50
CA PHE A 297 3.89 11.42 -35.74
C PHE A 297 3.06 10.91 -36.92
N PRO A 298 2.54 11.78 -37.80
CA PRO A 298 1.67 11.38 -38.91
C PRO A 298 2.38 10.51 -39.96
N HIS A 299 3.72 10.44 -39.93
CA HIS A 299 4.52 9.59 -40.82
C HIS A 299 4.96 8.27 -40.17
N LYS A 300 4.64 8.05 -38.89
CA LYS A 300 4.89 6.77 -38.23
C LYS A 300 3.57 6.00 -38.11
N PRO A 301 3.56 4.70 -38.46
CA PRO A 301 2.43 3.85 -38.13
C PRO A 301 2.18 3.91 -36.63
N SER A 302 0.91 3.90 -36.25
CA SER A 302 0.50 3.76 -34.86
C SER A 302 1.15 2.52 -34.26
N GLU A 303 1.59 2.58 -33.01
CA GLU A 303 2.07 1.38 -32.29
C GLU A 303 0.98 0.29 -32.17
N HIS A 304 -0.28 0.69 -32.36
CA HIS A 304 -1.45 -0.17 -32.29
C HIS A 304 -1.79 -0.87 -33.61
N PHE A 305 -1.23 -0.40 -34.75
CA PHE A 305 -1.54 -0.94 -36.07
C PHE A 305 -0.27 -1.44 -36.77
N PRO A 306 -0.26 -2.64 -37.36
CA PRO A 306 0.87 -3.12 -38.15
C PRO A 306 1.21 -2.18 -39.30
N LEU A 307 2.49 -2.13 -39.70
CA LEU A 307 3.01 -1.24 -40.76
C LEU A 307 2.24 -1.34 -42.09
N ASP A 308 1.68 -2.51 -42.41
CA ASP A 308 0.90 -2.76 -43.63
C ASP A 308 -0.55 -3.15 -43.31
N THR A 309 -1.36 -2.18 -42.88
CA THR A 309 -2.80 -2.37 -42.69
C THR A 309 -3.55 -2.72 -43.98
N THR A 310 -2.94 -2.47 -45.15
CA THR A 310 -3.45 -2.83 -46.48
C THR A 310 -3.37 -4.34 -46.77
N LEU A 311 -2.51 -5.07 -46.04
CA LEU A 311 -2.38 -6.54 -46.14
C LEU A 311 -3.27 -7.28 -45.14
N LEU A 312 -3.85 -6.57 -44.17
CA LEU A 312 -4.75 -7.13 -43.18
C LEU A 312 -6.16 -7.23 -43.76
N ARG A 313 -6.83 -8.34 -43.43
CA ARG A 313 -8.26 -8.47 -43.70
C ARG A 313 -9.05 -7.46 -42.86
N ARG A 314 -10.18 -6.97 -43.39
CA ARG A 314 -10.98 -5.92 -42.72
C ARG A 314 -11.46 -6.31 -41.33
N ASP A 315 -11.83 -7.58 -41.14
CA ASP A 315 -12.21 -8.16 -39.84
C ASP A 315 -11.08 -7.99 -38.80
N VAL A 316 -9.84 -8.29 -39.17
CA VAL A 316 -8.68 -8.13 -38.27
C VAL A 316 -8.44 -6.66 -37.90
N VAL A 317 -8.64 -5.73 -38.84
CA VAL A 317 -8.51 -4.29 -38.58
C VAL A 317 -9.62 -3.79 -37.64
N GLU A 318 -10.84 -4.28 -37.81
CA GLU A 318 -11.97 -3.97 -36.92
C GLU A 318 -11.75 -4.53 -35.51
N ASP A 319 -11.24 -5.75 -35.38
CA ASP A 319 -10.93 -6.36 -34.09
C ASP A 319 -9.85 -5.57 -33.33
N ILE A 320 -8.77 -5.17 -34.01
CA ILE A 320 -7.72 -4.33 -33.43
C ILE A 320 -8.30 -2.99 -32.96
N ARG A 321 -9.12 -2.34 -33.80
CA ARG A 321 -9.76 -1.08 -33.43
C ARG A 321 -10.64 -1.23 -32.19
N PHE A 322 -11.45 -2.28 -32.13
CA PHE A 322 -12.32 -2.55 -31.00
C PHE A 322 -11.50 -2.77 -29.72
N SER A 323 -10.41 -3.54 -29.79
CA SER A 323 -9.51 -3.76 -28.67
C SER A 323 -8.90 -2.47 -28.16
N VAL A 324 -8.34 -1.64 -29.06
CA VAL A 324 -7.72 -0.36 -28.68
C VAL A 324 -8.74 0.59 -28.07
N GLN A 325 -9.96 0.63 -28.61
CA GLN A 325 -11.04 1.43 -28.05
C GLN A 325 -11.43 0.96 -26.65
N ALA A 326 -11.59 -0.35 -26.44
CA ALA A 326 -11.90 -0.91 -25.13
C ALA A 326 -10.82 -0.60 -24.09
N ASP A 327 -9.54 -0.72 -24.47
CA ASP A 327 -8.41 -0.38 -23.60
C ASP A 327 -8.36 1.12 -23.28
N GLN A 328 -8.64 1.97 -24.27
CA GLN A 328 -8.74 3.42 -24.11
C GLN A 328 -9.88 3.80 -23.15
N ASP A 329 -11.07 3.23 -23.34
CA ASP A 329 -12.24 3.50 -22.49
C ASP A 329 -11.99 3.06 -21.04
N ALA A 330 -11.42 1.87 -20.85
CA ALA A 330 -11.04 1.37 -19.54
C ALA A 330 -10.01 2.27 -18.84
N HIS A 331 -9.03 2.78 -19.58
CA HIS A 331 -8.01 3.70 -19.06
C HIS A 331 -8.61 5.05 -18.67
N ILE A 332 -9.46 5.63 -19.53
CA ILE A 332 -10.19 6.88 -19.27
C ILE A 332 -11.04 6.74 -18.00
N ASP A 333 -11.76 5.64 -17.83
CA ASP A 333 -12.55 5.36 -16.64
C ASP A 333 -11.71 5.35 -15.36
N GLN A 334 -10.51 4.75 -15.39
CA GLN A 334 -9.63 4.75 -14.23
C GLN A 334 -9.09 6.15 -13.91
N ILE A 335 -8.72 6.94 -14.93
CA ILE A 335 -8.31 8.33 -14.74
C ILE A 335 -9.44 9.17 -14.16
N HIS A 336 -10.67 9.01 -14.67
CA HIS A 336 -11.84 9.70 -14.11
C HIS A 336 -12.02 9.37 -12.62
N LYS A 337 -11.86 8.10 -12.22
CA LYS A 337 -11.90 7.70 -10.81
C LYS A 337 -10.81 8.39 -9.99
N VAL A 338 -9.58 8.48 -10.51
CA VAL A 338 -8.47 9.19 -9.84
C VAL A 338 -8.80 10.66 -9.65
N VAL A 339 -9.15 11.37 -10.74
CA VAL A 339 -9.46 12.81 -10.69
C VAL A 339 -10.65 13.07 -9.78
N PHE A 340 -11.70 12.26 -9.86
CA PHE A 340 -12.88 12.38 -9.00
C PHE A 340 -12.53 12.21 -7.52
N ARG A 341 -11.70 11.22 -7.17
CA ARG A 341 -11.22 11.04 -5.79
C ARG A 341 -10.46 12.29 -5.31
N LEU A 342 -9.57 12.85 -6.13
CA LEU A 342 -8.83 14.06 -5.79
C LEU A 342 -9.72 15.28 -5.58
N LEU A 343 -10.72 15.48 -6.44
CA LEU A 343 -11.70 16.56 -6.32
C LEU A 343 -12.54 16.46 -5.04
N ARG A 344 -12.67 15.25 -4.47
CA ARG A 344 -13.41 14.96 -3.22
C ARG A 344 -12.52 14.86 -1.99
N ALA A 345 -11.20 14.81 -2.13
CA ALA A 345 -10.27 14.60 -1.03
C ALA A 345 -10.09 15.81 -0.10
N GLY A 346 -10.57 17.00 -0.50
CA GLY A 346 -10.57 18.21 0.32
C GLY A 346 -10.43 19.49 -0.51
N GLN A 347 -10.71 20.64 0.09
CA GLN A 347 -10.74 21.93 -0.62
C GLN A 347 -9.37 22.34 -1.20
N GLU A 348 -8.30 22.05 -0.47
CA GLU A 348 -6.91 22.32 -0.88
C GLU A 348 -6.55 21.52 -2.15
N ILE A 349 -6.74 20.20 -2.10
CA ILE A 349 -6.45 19.27 -3.21
C ILE A 349 -7.32 19.63 -4.42
N LYS A 350 -8.61 19.83 -4.21
CA LYS A 350 -9.55 20.25 -5.26
C LYS A 350 -9.07 21.54 -5.95
N SER A 351 -8.65 22.53 -5.18
CA SER A 351 -8.16 23.81 -5.73
C SER A 351 -6.87 23.60 -6.53
N ALA A 352 -5.97 22.72 -6.08
CA ALA A 352 -4.76 22.38 -6.82
C ALA A 352 -5.03 21.64 -8.14
N VAL A 353 -6.02 20.74 -8.17
CA VAL A 353 -6.49 20.06 -9.40
C VAL A 353 -7.07 21.05 -10.39
N ILE A 354 -7.98 21.92 -9.93
CA ILE A 354 -8.59 22.93 -10.81
C ILE A 354 -7.52 23.89 -11.34
N ARG A 355 -6.59 24.33 -10.48
CA ARG A 355 -5.47 25.18 -10.90
C ARG A 355 -4.62 24.51 -11.96
N TRP A 356 -4.28 23.24 -11.77
CA TRP A 356 -3.52 22.48 -12.76
C TRP A 356 -4.23 22.42 -14.11
N LEU A 357 -5.55 22.14 -14.12
CA LEU A 357 -6.36 22.11 -15.34
C LEU A 357 -6.38 23.48 -16.05
N VAL A 358 -6.60 24.57 -15.30
CA VAL A 358 -6.61 25.93 -15.86
C VAL A 358 -5.26 26.27 -16.47
N GLN A 359 -4.16 26.03 -15.75
CA GLN A 359 -2.81 26.32 -16.25
C GLN A 359 -2.45 25.48 -17.47
N CYS A 360 -2.88 24.21 -17.49
CA CYS A 360 -2.70 23.33 -18.64
C CYS A 360 -3.45 23.85 -19.88
N LEU A 361 -4.70 24.28 -19.72
CA LEU A 361 -5.50 24.86 -20.80
C LEU A 361 -4.89 26.18 -21.32
N GLU A 362 -4.45 27.06 -20.41
CA GLU A 362 -3.78 28.32 -20.75
C GLU A 362 -2.47 28.07 -21.53
N ALA A 363 -1.69 27.08 -21.11
CA ALA A 363 -0.45 26.67 -21.77
C ALA A 363 -0.71 26.07 -23.17
N ASN A 364 -1.94 25.65 -23.46
CA ASN A 364 -2.38 25.09 -24.75
C ASN A 364 -3.27 26.04 -25.57
N LYS A 365 -3.43 27.31 -25.16
CA LYS A 365 -4.32 28.28 -25.84
C LYS A 365 -3.99 28.50 -27.32
N ASP A 366 -2.73 28.29 -27.71
CA ASP A 366 -2.27 28.50 -29.08
C ASP A 366 -2.71 27.37 -30.03
N ARG A 367 -3.21 26.25 -29.51
CA ARG A 367 -3.79 25.13 -30.29
C ARG A 367 -4.98 25.57 -31.16
N GLY A 368 -5.70 26.62 -30.74
CA GLY A 368 -6.80 27.21 -31.51
C GLY A 368 -6.36 28.18 -32.62
N LYS A 369 -5.08 28.56 -32.67
CA LYS A 369 -4.59 29.54 -33.65
C LYS A 369 -4.24 28.85 -34.97
N MET A 370 -4.66 29.45 -36.08
CA MET A 370 -4.43 28.96 -37.45
C MET A 370 -2.94 28.67 -37.75
N MET A 371 -2.02 29.47 -37.19
CA MET A 371 -0.58 29.29 -37.38
C MET A 371 -0.02 28.03 -36.71
N ALA A 372 -0.62 27.55 -35.60
CA ALA A 372 -0.22 26.29 -34.97
C ALA A 372 -0.57 25.06 -35.84
N ARG A 373 -1.52 25.21 -36.77
CA ARG A 373 -1.88 24.18 -37.77
C ARG A 373 -1.06 24.27 -39.06
N MET A 374 -0.36 25.38 -39.29
CA MET A 374 0.45 25.62 -40.49
C MET A 374 1.95 25.35 -40.28
N GLN A 375 2.37 25.05 -39.05
CA GLN A 375 3.74 24.63 -38.77
C GLN A 375 4.00 23.31 -39.51
N PRO A 376 5.01 23.24 -40.40
CA PRO A 376 5.20 22.07 -41.24
C PRO A 376 5.40 20.83 -40.37
N VAL A 377 4.69 19.77 -40.74
CA VAL A 377 4.62 18.45 -40.12
C VAL A 377 6.01 17.81 -39.84
N MET A 378 7.08 18.37 -40.38
CA MET A 378 8.45 17.91 -40.19
C MET A 378 9.04 18.20 -38.80
N ASP A 379 8.52 19.17 -38.02
CA ASP A 379 9.11 19.57 -36.73
C ASP A 379 8.11 19.61 -35.56
N THR A 380 7.48 18.48 -35.26
CA THR A 380 6.75 18.23 -33.97
C THR A 380 7.63 18.43 -32.72
N SER A 381 8.94 18.57 -32.90
CA SER A 381 9.95 18.95 -31.90
C SER A 381 9.78 20.40 -31.42
N THR A 382 9.22 21.29 -32.25
CA THR A 382 9.12 22.75 -31.99
C THR A 382 7.75 23.22 -31.53
N SER A 383 6.76 22.32 -31.48
CA SER A 383 5.44 22.63 -30.90
C SER A 383 5.55 22.81 -29.39
N THR A 384 5.12 23.97 -28.90
CA THR A 384 4.98 24.29 -27.48
C THR A 384 3.66 23.76 -26.90
N CYS A 385 2.70 23.36 -27.75
CA CYS A 385 1.44 22.75 -27.34
C CYS A 385 1.61 21.24 -27.07
N ALA A 386 0.76 20.71 -26.19
CA ALA A 386 0.65 19.29 -25.90
C ALA A 386 0.11 18.49 -27.09
N SER A 387 0.34 17.18 -27.08
CA SER A 387 -0.11 16.25 -28.11
C SER A 387 -1.64 16.21 -28.24
N ASP A 388 -2.08 15.76 -29.41
CA ASP A 388 -3.51 15.62 -29.73
C ASP A 388 -4.20 14.61 -28.80
N GLY A 389 -3.53 13.50 -28.50
CA GLY A 389 -4.03 12.48 -27.58
C GLY A 389 -4.19 12.96 -26.15
N PHE A 390 -3.18 13.68 -25.63
CA PHE A 390 -3.28 14.31 -24.31
C PHE A 390 -4.44 15.32 -24.25
N SER A 391 -4.58 16.12 -25.31
CA SER A 391 -5.63 17.13 -25.40
C SER A 391 -7.03 16.50 -25.49
N SER A 392 -7.22 15.43 -26.26
CA SER A 392 -8.53 14.77 -26.42
C SER A 392 -8.99 14.01 -25.16
N ILE A 393 -8.06 13.42 -24.43
CA ILE A 393 -8.36 12.73 -23.17
C ILE A 393 -8.68 13.76 -22.07
N SER A 394 -7.90 14.85 -21.98
CA SER A 394 -8.14 15.92 -21.01
C SER A 394 -9.47 16.66 -21.22
N ALA A 395 -9.97 16.72 -22.46
CA ALA A 395 -11.24 17.36 -22.80
C ALA A 395 -12.47 16.47 -22.55
N GLY A 396 -12.28 15.19 -22.25
CA GLY A 396 -13.35 14.18 -22.26
C GLY A 396 -13.73 13.87 -23.71
N SER A 397 -13.28 12.72 -24.21
CA SER A 397 -13.70 12.25 -25.53
C SER A 397 -15.21 11.93 -25.47
N CYS A 398 -16.03 12.81 -26.03
CA CYS A 398 -17.40 12.54 -26.43
C CYS A 398 -17.43 12.05 -27.88
#